data_AF-A0AAD7PPQ8-F1
#
_entry.id   AF-A0AAD7PPQ8-F1
#
_cell.length_a   1.000
_cell.length_b   1.000
_cell.length_c   1.000
_cell.angle_alpha   90.00
_cell.angle_beta   90.00
_cell.angle_gamma   90.00
#
_symmetry.space_group_name_H-M   'P 1'
#
loop_
_entity.id
_entity.type
_entity.pdbx_description
1 polymer ?
#
loop_
_entity_poly.entity_id
_entity_poly.type
_entity_poly.pdbx_seq_one_letter_code
_entity_poly.pdbx_strand_id
1 'polypeptide(L)'
;MQAAIMNLMDNTASLETKIKRHEDNLKFLNSQANHLDESILDLQVSLARYHSDVSKADNVYGAYHSEEETVAQILQKENSAASILCSAESHDFSQTTKSALTKDVVGVVATLAWVDNDNLSRTLSEFLGLETMLAIVSRTSEGAKALESYDGEGIISCTDGLHGFGSLIGRKINGRFLVICLDELRQYVGGLVADDPQKRLAISKPKLPNGEDPPGFLGYAVNLINLDTRNLHFITANGHGLRETLFYSLFSCLQVYRSRKEMLLALPCITDGALSLDGGMIKDSGVFVLGSRKNVEVKFAVTSGSPDCTCKLHSN
;
A
#
# COMPACT_ATOMS: atom_id res chain seq x y z
N MET A 1 -61.00 12.50 25.85
CA MET A 1 -60.39 11.46 26.71
C MET A 1 -60.27 10.12 25.98
N GLN A 2 -61.36 9.56 25.44
CA GLN A 2 -61.37 8.23 24.80
C GLN A 2 -60.51 8.12 23.51
N ALA A 3 -60.52 9.15 22.66
CA ALA A 3 -59.67 9.20 21.45
C ALA A 3 -58.16 9.27 21.76
N ALA A 4 -57.78 9.91 22.88
CA ALA A 4 -56.38 9.98 23.31
C ALA A 4 -55.87 8.63 23.84
N ILE A 5 -56.75 7.88 24.51
CA ILE A 5 -56.45 6.53 25.01
C ILE A 5 -56.28 5.55 23.83
N MET A 6 -57.16 5.58 22.83
CA MET A 6 -56.99 4.72 21.64
C MET A 6 -55.71 5.03 20.89
N ASN A 7 -55.37 6.31 20.70
CA ASN A 7 -54.12 6.70 20.04
C ASN A 7 -52.89 6.24 20.83
N LEU A 8 -52.92 6.30 22.18
CA LEU A 8 -51.86 5.73 23.01
C LEU A 8 -51.73 4.22 22.85
N MET A 9 -52.83 3.48 22.83
CA MET A 9 -52.82 2.02 22.67
C MET A 9 -52.30 1.59 21.30
N ASP A 10 -52.71 2.27 20.22
CA ASP A 10 -52.20 2.02 18.87
C ASP A 10 -50.69 2.32 18.76
N ASN A 11 -50.23 3.39 19.40
CA ASN A 11 -48.81 3.73 19.47
C ASN A 11 -48.00 2.70 20.27
N THR A 12 -48.53 2.17 21.37
CA THR A 12 -47.89 1.10 22.15
C THR A 12 -47.78 -0.18 21.34
N ALA A 13 -48.86 -0.62 20.67
CA ALA A 13 -48.83 -1.81 19.80
C ALA A 13 -47.86 -1.64 18.62
N SER A 14 -47.78 -0.43 18.04
CA SER A 14 -46.78 -0.11 17.01
C SER A 14 -45.35 -0.19 17.56
N LEU A 15 -45.12 0.19 18.82
CA LEU A 15 -43.80 0.11 19.44
C LEU A 15 -43.40 -1.35 19.72
N GLU A 16 -44.31 -2.18 20.23
CA GLU A 16 -44.07 -3.60 20.48
C GLU A 16 -43.68 -4.35 19.20
N THR A 17 -44.37 -4.08 18.08
CA THR A 17 -44.03 -4.68 16.78
C THR A 17 -42.67 -4.22 16.26
N LYS A 18 -42.29 -2.96 16.48
CA LYS A 18 -40.94 -2.45 16.16
C LYS A 18 -39.86 -3.10 17.02
N ILE A 19 -40.08 -3.22 18.32
CA ILE A 19 -39.15 -3.88 19.25
C ILE A 19 -38.92 -5.33 18.81
N LYS A 20 -40.00 -6.09 18.59
CA LYS A 20 -39.90 -7.48 18.13
C LYS A 20 -39.11 -7.59 16.83
N ARG A 21 -39.36 -6.70 15.86
CA ARG A 21 -38.59 -6.66 14.61
C ARG A 21 -37.11 -6.40 14.84
N HIS A 22 -36.76 -5.49 15.75
CA HIS A 22 -35.35 -5.22 16.07
C HIS A 22 -34.69 -6.41 16.80
N GLU A 23 -35.40 -7.08 17.70
CA GLU A 23 -34.91 -8.30 18.36
C GLU A 23 -34.65 -9.43 17.34
N ASP A 24 -35.58 -9.65 16.41
CA ASP A 24 -35.43 -10.66 15.36
C ASP A 24 -34.26 -10.32 14.42
N ASN A 25 -34.09 -9.04 14.06
CA ASN A 25 -32.95 -8.57 13.29
C ASN A 25 -31.62 -8.77 14.03
N LEU A 26 -31.56 -8.49 15.34
CA LEU A 26 -30.36 -8.70 16.14
C LEU A 26 -29.99 -10.19 16.22
N LYS A 27 -30.98 -11.07 16.42
CA LYS A 27 -30.75 -12.52 16.39
C LYS A 27 -30.19 -12.97 15.04
N PHE A 28 -30.75 -12.47 13.94
CA PHE A 28 -30.27 -12.78 12.60
C PHE A 28 -28.82 -12.30 12.39
N LEU A 29 -28.52 -11.03 12.69
CA LEU A 29 -27.16 -10.49 12.54
C LEU A 29 -26.14 -11.25 13.40
N ASN A 30 -26.51 -11.62 14.62
CA ASN A 30 -25.63 -12.40 15.49
C ASN A 30 -25.36 -13.81 14.92
N SER A 31 -26.37 -14.46 14.33
CA SER A 31 -26.16 -15.74 13.65
C SER A 31 -25.24 -15.63 12.43
N GLN A 32 -25.34 -14.54 11.66
CA GLN A 32 -24.46 -14.28 10.53
C GLN A 32 -23.01 -14.00 10.97
N ALA A 33 -22.82 -13.23 12.05
CA ALA A 33 -21.50 -12.98 12.61
C ALA A 33 -20.83 -14.29 13.07
N ASN A 34 -21.55 -15.14 13.81
CA ASN A 34 -21.04 -16.43 14.26
C ASN A 34 -20.65 -17.34 13.09
N HIS A 35 -21.46 -17.39 12.03
CA HIS A 35 -21.14 -18.19 10.83
C HIS A 35 -19.87 -17.69 10.13
N LEU A 36 -19.65 -16.37 10.07
CA LEU A 36 -18.42 -15.80 9.53
C LEU A 36 -17.21 -16.13 10.41
N ASP A 37 -17.35 -16.07 11.73
CA ASP A 37 -16.29 -16.43 12.67
C ASP A 37 -15.89 -17.90 12.53
N GLU A 38 -16.86 -18.81 12.41
CA GLU A 38 -16.61 -20.23 12.13
C GLU A 38 -15.88 -20.42 10.79
N SER A 39 -16.31 -19.72 9.74
CA SER A 39 -15.68 -19.78 8.42
C SER A 39 -14.23 -19.28 8.43
N ILE A 40 -13.95 -18.20 9.18
CA ILE A 40 -12.60 -17.66 9.35
C ILE A 40 -11.71 -18.68 10.08
N LEU A 41 -12.23 -19.31 11.13
CA LEU A 41 -11.51 -20.32 11.89
C LEU A 41 -11.16 -21.54 11.02
N ASP A 42 -12.09 -22.01 10.19
CA ASP A 42 -11.86 -23.12 9.25
C ASP A 42 -10.79 -22.78 8.20
N LEU A 43 -10.80 -21.55 7.69
CA LEU A 43 -9.78 -21.05 6.76
C LEU A 43 -8.39 -20.96 7.43
N GLN A 44 -8.33 -20.48 8.67
CA GLN A 44 -7.08 -20.43 9.44
C GLN A 44 -6.51 -21.83 9.69
N VAL A 45 -7.36 -22.80 10.05
CA VAL A 45 -6.96 -24.21 10.22
C VAL A 45 -6.46 -24.79 8.91
N SER A 46 -7.13 -24.51 7.80
CA SER A 46 -6.73 -24.99 6.46
C SER A 46 -5.38 -24.41 6.03
N LEU A 47 -5.16 -23.12 6.27
CA LEU A 47 -3.90 -22.43 6.00
C LEU A 47 -2.74 -23.02 6.85
N ALA A 48 -2.99 -23.28 8.14
CA ALA A 48 -1.99 -23.89 9.02
C ALA A 48 -1.56 -25.30 8.54
N ARG A 49 -2.51 -26.12 8.04
CA ARG A 49 -2.20 -27.42 7.45
C ARG A 49 -1.34 -27.26 6.19
N TYR A 50 -1.73 -26.35 5.29
CA TYR A 50 -0.97 -26.07 4.07
C TYR A 50 0.48 -25.67 4.37
N HIS A 51 0.71 -24.78 5.35
CA HIS A 51 2.06 -24.40 5.76
C HIS A 51 2.85 -25.55 6.39
N SER A 52 2.20 -26.44 7.15
CA SER A 52 2.84 -27.64 7.71
C SER A 52 3.22 -28.69 6.67
N ASP A 53 2.54 -28.70 5.52
CA ASP A 53 2.82 -29.61 4.41
C ASP A 53 3.89 -29.03 3.45
N VAL A 54 3.88 -27.71 3.22
CA VAL A 54 4.90 -27.02 2.41
C VAL A 54 6.26 -27.00 3.10
N SER A 55 6.31 -26.94 4.43
CA SER A 55 7.57 -27.04 5.20
C SER A 55 8.26 -28.42 5.13
N LYS A 56 7.69 -29.38 4.39
CA LYS A 56 8.32 -30.68 4.03
C LYS A 56 8.86 -30.74 2.59
N ALA A 57 8.63 -29.71 1.78
CA ALA A 57 9.15 -29.60 0.41
C ALA A 57 10.12 -28.42 0.36
N ASP A 58 11.43 -28.73 0.30
CA ASP A 58 12.49 -27.74 0.29
C ASP A 58 12.33 -26.67 -0.80
N ASN A 59 12.76 -25.46 -0.41
CA ASN A 59 12.92 -24.23 -1.16
C ASN A 59 13.32 -24.42 -2.63
N VAL A 60 12.38 -24.20 -3.55
CA VAL A 60 12.70 -24.00 -4.98
C VAL A 60 11.87 -22.83 -5.51
N TYR A 61 12.27 -21.60 -5.19
CA TYR A 61 12.04 -20.48 -6.10
C TYR A 61 13.28 -19.58 -6.10
N GLY A 62 13.85 -19.42 -7.30
CA GLY A 62 15.23 -19.02 -7.55
C GLY A 62 15.56 -17.56 -7.25
N ALA A 63 16.87 -17.34 -7.14
CA ALA A 63 17.55 -16.07 -6.91
C ALA A 63 16.83 -14.85 -7.50
N TYR A 64 16.20 -14.11 -6.60
CA TYR A 64 15.58 -12.83 -6.85
C TYR A 64 16.62 -11.72 -6.66
N HIS A 65 16.54 -10.62 -7.42
CA HIS A 65 16.88 -9.32 -6.83
C HIS A 65 15.74 -8.98 -5.86
N SER A 66 15.75 -9.72 -4.74
CA SER A 66 14.64 -9.90 -3.81
C SER A 66 14.36 -8.60 -3.09
N GLU A 67 13.14 -8.48 -2.61
CA GLU A 67 12.77 -7.63 -1.48
C GLU A 67 13.89 -7.51 -0.42
N GLU A 68 14.64 -8.58 -0.16
CA GLU A 68 15.83 -8.63 0.70
C GLU A 68 16.92 -7.62 0.34
N GLU A 69 17.21 -7.37 -0.94
CA GLU A 69 18.18 -6.35 -1.36
C GLU A 69 17.65 -4.95 -1.06
N THR A 70 16.38 -4.69 -1.35
CA THR A 70 15.74 -3.42 -0.99
C THR A 70 15.76 -3.20 0.51
N VAL A 71 15.46 -4.24 1.30
CA VAL A 71 15.57 -4.21 2.76
C VAL A 71 17.02 -3.96 3.19
N ALA A 72 18.01 -4.60 2.56
CA ALA A 72 19.42 -4.34 2.83
C ALA A 72 19.82 -2.88 2.54
N GLN A 73 19.34 -2.30 1.44
CA GLN A 73 19.53 -0.88 1.11
C GLN A 73 18.90 0.04 2.17
N ILE A 74 17.73 -0.31 2.71
CA ILE A 74 17.09 0.42 3.81
C ILE A 74 17.90 0.27 5.10
N LEU A 75 18.39 -0.93 5.41
CA LEU A 75 19.19 -1.20 6.61
C LEU A 75 20.49 -0.38 6.62
N GLN A 76 21.12 -0.17 5.45
CA GLN A 76 22.27 0.73 5.28
C GLN A 76 21.96 2.20 5.62
N LYS A 77 20.69 2.62 5.68
CA LYS A 77 20.28 3.94 6.18
C LYS A 77 20.21 3.93 7.69
N GLU A 78 21.39 3.81 8.29
CA GLU A 78 21.53 3.75 9.73
C GLU A 78 20.81 4.92 10.40
N ASN A 79 20.13 4.67 11.52
CA ASN A 79 19.42 5.67 12.31
C ASN A 79 18.21 6.32 11.61
N SER A 80 17.79 5.80 10.45
CA SER A 80 16.48 6.12 9.89
C SER A 80 15.38 5.30 10.58
N ALA A 81 14.18 5.88 10.65
CA ALA A 81 12.99 5.22 11.18
C ALA A 81 12.68 3.89 10.44
N ALA A 82 12.78 3.90 9.10
CA ALA A 82 12.58 2.72 8.26
C ALA A 82 13.60 1.61 8.57
N SER A 83 14.88 1.94 8.73
CA SER A 83 15.91 0.96 9.09
C SER A 83 15.66 0.33 10.46
N ILE A 84 15.19 1.11 11.43
CA ILE A 84 14.84 0.62 12.76
C ILE A 84 13.60 -0.29 12.69
N LEU A 85 12.58 0.11 11.94
CA LEU A 85 11.38 -0.71 11.70
C LEU A 85 11.73 -2.06 11.03
N CYS A 86 12.51 -2.05 9.94
CA CYS A 86 12.94 -3.29 9.29
C CYS A 86 13.82 -4.17 10.20
N SER A 87 14.57 -3.57 11.13
CA SER A 87 15.31 -4.33 12.15
C SER A 87 14.37 -5.04 13.13
N ALA A 88 13.22 -4.45 13.46
CA ALA A 88 12.20 -5.07 14.31
C ALA A 88 11.63 -6.35 13.68
N GLU A 89 11.52 -6.38 12.36
CA GLU A 89 10.96 -7.52 11.63
C GLU A 89 11.88 -8.74 11.65
N SER A 90 13.20 -8.53 11.68
CA SER A 90 14.23 -9.58 11.62
C SER A 90 14.67 -10.15 12.99
N HIS A 91 14.38 -9.48 14.10
CA HIS A 91 14.83 -9.91 15.43
C HIS A 91 13.74 -10.70 16.19
N ASP A 92 14.16 -11.75 16.90
CA ASP A 92 13.36 -12.56 17.85
C ASP A 92 13.05 -11.77 19.13
N PHE A 93 12.30 -10.68 18.99
CA PHE A 93 11.80 -9.92 20.13
C PHE A 93 10.48 -10.49 20.64
N SER A 94 10.12 -10.19 21.91
CA SER A 94 8.81 -10.52 22.47
C SER A 94 7.70 -10.13 21.49
N GLN A 95 6.93 -11.13 21.04
CA GLN A 95 5.86 -10.94 20.06
C GLN A 95 4.86 -9.86 20.51
N THR A 96 4.68 -9.66 21.81
CA THR A 96 3.75 -8.70 22.39
C THR A 96 4.14 -7.24 22.13
N THR A 97 5.41 -6.87 22.31
CA THR A 97 5.87 -5.48 22.09
C THR A 97 6.03 -5.16 20.60
N LYS A 98 6.43 -6.15 19.80
CA LYS A 98 6.44 -6.04 18.33
C LYS A 98 5.03 -5.84 17.79
N SER A 99 4.08 -6.66 18.24
CA SER A 99 2.67 -6.60 17.81
C SER A 99 1.99 -5.26 18.12
N ALA A 100 2.24 -4.67 19.29
CA ALA A 100 1.64 -3.38 19.64
C ALA A 100 2.17 -2.21 18.78
N LEU A 101 3.49 -2.16 18.52
CA LEU A 101 4.09 -1.07 17.73
C LEU A 101 3.77 -1.19 16.23
N THR A 102 3.74 -2.41 15.69
CA THR A 102 3.56 -2.64 14.25
C THR A 102 2.12 -2.97 13.87
N LYS A 103 1.17 -2.96 14.82
CA LYS A 103 -0.23 -3.38 14.58
C LYS A 103 -0.85 -2.75 13.34
N ASP A 104 -0.70 -1.43 13.21
CA ASP A 104 -1.28 -0.64 12.13
C ASP A 104 -0.23 -0.26 11.07
N VAL A 105 1.00 -0.75 11.18
CA VAL A 105 2.05 -0.49 10.18
C VAL A 105 1.88 -1.48 9.03
N VAL A 106 1.80 -0.96 7.81
CA VAL A 106 1.71 -1.76 6.59
C VAL A 106 3.10 -2.10 6.06
N GLY A 107 4.06 -1.18 6.16
CA GLY A 107 5.44 -1.39 5.73
C GLY A 107 6.14 -0.07 5.35
N VAL A 108 7.30 -0.18 4.72
CA VAL A 108 8.05 0.97 4.17
C VAL A 108 7.74 1.08 2.68
N VAL A 109 7.54 2.29 2.13
CA VAL A 109 7.14 2.48 0.72
C VAL A 109 7.97 1.66 -0.27
N ALA A 110 9.30 1.64 -0.09
CA ALA A 110 10.22 0.90 -0.95
C ALA A 110 9.97 -0.63 -1.01
N THR A 111 9.40 -1.23 0.04
CA THR A 111 9.13 -2.69 0.12
C THR A 111 7.70 -3.06 -0.30
N LEU A 112 6.81 -2.09 -0.47
CA LEU A 112 5.39 -2.34 -0.74
C LEU A 112 5.07 -2.58 -2.21
N ALA A 113 6.04 -2.44 -3.11
CA ALA A 113 5.90 -2.69 -4.54
C ALA A 113 7.20 -3.17 -5.18
N TRP A 114 7.08 -3.83 -6.31
CA TRP A 114 8.20 -4.16 -7.20
C TRP A 114 7.89 -3.75 -8.63
N VAL A 115 8.91 -3.80 -9.48
CA VAL A 115 8.81 -3.46 -10.90
C VAL A 115 9.53 -4.48 -11.78
N ASP A 116 9.25 -4.43 -13.07
CA ASP A 116 9.74 -5.44 -14.01
C ASP A 116 11.22 -5.28 -14.40
N ASN A 117 11.81 -4.09 -14.19
CA ASN A 117 13.22 -3.84 -14.56
C ASN A 117 13.88 -2.73 -13.74
N ASP A 118 15.21 -2.78 -13.66
CA ASP A 118 16.03 -1.85 -12.87
C ASP A 118 15.95 -0.39 -13.35
N ASN A 119 15.80 -0.16 -14.66
CA ASN A 119 15.68 1.20 -15.19
C ASN A 119 14.41 1.88 -14.70
N LEU A 120 13.28 1.17 -14.71
CA LEU A 120 12.02 1.66 -14.16
C LEU A 120 12.15 1.84 -12.64
N SER A 121 12.74 0.87 -11.94
CA SER A 121 12.95 0.95 -10.48
C SER A 121 13.72 2.21 -10.09
N ARG A 122 14.86 2.43 -10.73
CA ARG A 122 15.70 3.61 -10.51
C ARG A 122 14.94 4.90 -10.81
N THR A 123 14.23 4.96 -11.94
CA THR A 123 13.54 6.18 -12.38
C THR A 123 12.39 6.56 -11.45
N LEU A 124 11.58 5.58 -11.01
CA LEU A 124 10.50 5.83 -10.04
C LEU A 124 11.05 6.20 -8.67
N SER A 125 12.11 5.52 -8.22
CA SER A 125 12.73 5.80 -6.92
C SER A 125 13.43 7.16 -6.89
N GLU A 126 14.07 7.57 -7.98
CA GLU A 126 14.61 8.94 -8.15
C GLU A 126 13.49 9.99 -8.14
N PHE A 127 12.35 9.69 -8.78
CA PHE A 127 11.19 10.57 -8.74
C PHE A 127 10.64 10.72 -7.33
N LEU A 128 10.42 9.64 -6.59
CA LEU A 128 9.87 9.73 -5.22
C LEU A 128 10.86 10.40 -4.25
N GLY A 129 12.15 10.19 -4.45
CA GLY A 129 13.20 10.67 -3.56
C GLY A 129 13.35 9.80 -2.31
N LEU A 130 14.51 9.91 -1.67
CA LEU A 130 14.89 9.02 -0.56
C LEU A 130 13.93 9.12 0.64
N GLU A 131 13.50 10.32 1.01
CA GLU A 131 12.58 10.52 2.16
C GLU A 131 11.26 9.77 1.96
N THR A 132 10.68 9.85 0.75
CA THR A 132 9.43 9.16 0.40
C THR A 132 9.65 7.65 0.29
N MET A 133 10.77 7.21 -0.28
CA MET A 133 11.10 5.77 -0.35
C MET A 133 11.28 5.14 1.03
N LEU A 134 11.73 5.92 2.02
CA LEU A 134 11.86 5.50 3.42
C LEU A 134 10.62 5.81 4.28
N ALA A 135 9.53 6.31 3.69
CA ALA A 135 8.33 6.62 4.46
C ALA A 135 7.69 5.35 5.01
N ILE A 136 7.25 5.42 6.27
CA ILE A 136 6.49 4.34 6.92
C ILE A 136 5.02 4.53 6.55
N VAL A 137 4.37 3.46 6.10
CA VAL A 137 2.95 3.46 5.77
C VAL A 137 2.18 2.89 6.94
N SER A 138 1.23 3.66 7.48
CA SER A 138 0.32 3.22 8.53
C SER A 138 -1.11 3.18 7.99
N ARG A 139 -1.89 2.21 8.46
CA ARG A 139 -3.29 2.05 8.11
C ARG A 139 -4.13 3.20 8.67
N THR A 140 -3.92 3.55 9.94
CA THR A 140 -4.78 4.45 10.72
C THR A 140 -4.03 5.68 11.24
N SER A 141 -4.77 6.73 11.57
CA SER A 141 -4.24 7.95 12.19
C SER A 141 -3.66 7.65 13.57
N GLU A 142 -4.32 6.76 14.31
CA GLU A 142 -3.90 6.28 15.62
C GLU A 142 -2.59 5.49 15.53
N GLY A 143 -2.44 4.64 14.52
CA GLY A 143 -1.21 3.91 14.23
C GLY A 143 -0.05 4.84 13.91
N ALA A 144 -0.30 5.87 13.08
CA ALA A 144 0.70 6.89 12.79
C ALA A 144 1.14 7.67 14.05
N LYS A 145 0.18 8.05 14.92
CA LYS A 145 0.46 8.70 16.21
C LYS A 145 1.18 7.78 17.19
N ALA A 146 0.95 6.48 17.14
CA ALA A 146 1.63 5.52 18.02
C ALA A 146 3.13 5.39 17.72
N LEU A 147 3.58 5.79 16.54
CA LEU A 147 5.01 5.78 16.18
C LEU A 147 5.82 6.87 16.90
N GLU A 148 5.18 7.98 17.28
CA GLU A 148 5.84 9.10 17.96
C GLU A 148 4.92 9.74 19.02
N SER A 149 5.37 9.75 20.28
CA SER A 149 4.68 10.44 21.36
C SER A 149 5.41 11.71 21.79
N TYR A 150 4.66 12.63 22.36
CA TYR A 150 5.14 13.89 22.92
C TYR A 150 4.70 13.98 24.38
N ASP A 151 5.56 14.54 25.23
CA ASP A 151 5.18 14.90 26.59
C ASP A 151 4.27 16.16 26.61
N GLY A 152 3.85 16.57 27.82
CA GLY A 152 2.98 17.74 28.00
C GLY A 152 3.59 19.07 27.53
N GLU A 153 4.92 19.14 27.36
CA GLU A 153 5.64 20.31 26.86
C GLU A 153 5.89 20.23 25.34
N GLY A 154 5.43 19.16 24.69
CA GLY A 154 5.62 18.93 23.25
C GLY A 154 7.00 18.40 22.90
N ILE A 155 7.75 17.84 23.86
CA ILE A 155 9.05 17.20 23.62
C ILE A 155 8.85 15.73 23.27
N ILE A 156 9.57 15.27 22.26
CA ILE A 156 9.52 13.88 21.79
C ILE A 156 9.98 12.94 22.91
N SER A 157 9.16 11.94 23.22
CA SER A 157 9.54 10.88 24.17
C SER A 157 10.59 9.97 23.55
N CYS A 158 11.70 9.75 24.25
CA CYS A 158 12.74 8.83 23.81
C CYS A 158 12.48 7.36 24.20
N THR A 159 11.44 7.10 25.01
CA THR A 159 11.12 5.78 25.56
C THR A 159 9.91 5.12 24.91
N ASP A 160 9.15 5.88 24.13
CA ASP A 160 7.88 5.42 23.55
C ASP A 160 7.97 5.24 22.03
N GLY A 161 6.98 4.55 21.47
CA GLY A 161 6.85 4.39 20.03
C GLY A 161 8.11 3.82 19.36
N LEU A 162 8.46 4.38 18.21
CA LEU A 162 9.61 3.92 17.44
C LEU A 162 10.95 4.37 18.07
N HIS A 163 10.98 5.47 18.83
CA HIS A 163 12.18 5.92 19.56
C HIS A 163 12.53 4.99 20.72
N GLY A 164 11.53 4.55 21.48
CA GLY A 164 11.68 3.55 22.53
C GLY A 164 12.20 2.23 21.97
N PHE A 165 11.63 1.78 20.85
CA PHE A 165 12.10 0.59 20.16
C PHE A 165 13.53 0.74 19.62
N GLY A 166 13.86 1.89 19.02
CA GLY A 166 15.23 2.21 18.62
C GLY A 166 16.19 2.08 19.79
N SER A 167 15.88 2.71 20.93
CA SER A 167 16.72 2.70 22.13
C SER A 167 16.97 1.28 22.65
N LEU A 168 15.95 0.41 22.57
CA LEU A 168 16.04 -0.99 22.98
C LEU A 168 17.03 -1.81 22.14
N ILE A 169 17.13 -1.51 20.85
CA ILE A 169 18.12 -2.13 19.95
C ILE A 169 19.44 -1.32 19.86
N GLY A 170 19.63 -0.35 20.76
CA GLY A 170 20.84 0.47 20.85
C GLY A 170 21.00 1.49 19.71
N ARG A 171 19.90 1.87 19.05
CA ARG A 171 19.89 2.82 17.93
C ARG A 171 19.05 4.05 18.27
N LYS A 172 19.31 5.18 17.62
CA LYS A 172 18.53 6.41 17.79
C LYS A 172 18.01 6.86 16.44
N ILE A 173 16.76 7.31 16.36
CA ILE A 173 16.25 7.96 15.14
C ILE A 173 16.83 9.37 15.08
N ASN A 174 17.45 9.70 13.95
CA ASN A 174 17.98 11.04 13.72
C ASN A 174 17.14 11.79 12.69
N GLY A 175 16.73 13.01 13.03
CA GLY A 175 15.99 13.88 12.12
C GLY A 175 14.51 13.49 12.00
N ARG A 176 13.87 14.03 10.96
CA ARG A 176 12.45 13.78 10.66
C ARG A 176 12.32 12.52 9.80
N PHE A 177 11.21 11.83 9.94
CA PHE A 177 10.81 10.77 9.03
C PHE A 177 9.35 10.98 8.61
N LEU A 178 9.00 10.40 7.46
CA LEU A 178 7.65 10.50 6.91
C LEU A 178 6.81 9.31 7.36
N VAL A 179 5.58 9.59 7.77
CA VAL A 179 4.54 8.58 7.97
C VAL A 179 3.38 8.93 7.05
N ILE A 180 2.98 7.97 6.21
CA ILE A 180 1.83 8.10 5.32
C ILE A 180 0.68 7.30 5.92
N CYS A 181 -0.39 7.99 6.33
CA CYS A 181 -1.59 7.37 6.87
C CYS A 181 -2.59 7.10 5.74
N LEU A 182 -2.96 5.83 5.51
CA LEU A 182 -3.85 5.44 4.43
C LEU A 182 -5.28 5.97 4.60
N ASP A 183 -5.80 6.02 5.83
CA ASP A 183 -7.15 6.53 6.10
C ASP A 183 -7.30 8.04 5.78
N GLU A 184 -6.19 8.78 5.78
CA GLU A 184 -6.17 10.22 5.48
C GLU A 184 -5.93 10.50 3.98
N LEU A 185 -5.60 9.48 3.19
CA LEU A 185 -5.36 9.63 1.75
C LEU A 185 -6.68 9.69 0.97
N ARG A 186 -6.71 10.56 -0.04
CA ARG A 186 -7.76 10.53 -1.05
C ARG A 186 -7.54 9.36 -1.99
N GLN A 187 -8.48 8.42 -1.97
CA GLN A 187 -8.50 7.31 -2.91
C GLN A 187 -8.82 7.75 -4.34
N TYR A 188 -8.36 6.96 -5.30
CA TYR A 188 -8.82 7.02 -6.67
C TYR A 188 -10.27 6.51 -6.79
N VAL A 189 -11.10 7.23 -7.54
CA VAL A 189 -12.53 6.92 -7.72
C VAL A 189 -12.91 6.60 -9.16
N GLY A 190 -11.94 6.53 -10.08
CA GLY A 190 -12.20 6.27 -11.50
C GLY A 190 -12.37 4.79 -11.87
N GLY A 191 -12.30 3.88 -10.89
CA GLY A 191 -12.51 2.45 -11.08
C GLY A 191 -11.26 1.66 -11.46
N LEU A 192 -11.42 0.34 -11.57
CA LEU A 192 -10.35 -0.60 -11.87
C LEU A 192 -10.55 -1.23 -13.24
N VAL A 193 -9.47 -1.68 -13.87
CA VAL A 193 -9.53 -2.48 -15.09
C VAL A 193 -10.21 -3.81 -14.74
N ALA A 194 -11.26 -4.16 -15.50
CA ALA A 194 -12.01 -5.40 -15.31
C ALA A 194 -11.10 -6.62 -15.48
N ASP A 195 -11.27 -7.60 -14.58
CA ASP A 195 -10.57 -8.89 -14.60
C ASP A 195 -9.03 -8.80 -14.60
N ASP A 196 -8.45 -7.66 -14.21
CA ASP A 196 -6.99 -7.52 -14.05
C ASP A 196 -6.55 -8.07 -12.66
N PRO A 197 -5.74 -9.14 -12.61
CA PRO A 197 -5.28 -9.73 -11.34
C PRO A 197 -4.41 -8.77 -10.51
N GLN A 198 -3.78 -7.77 -11.12
CA GLN A 198 -3.02 -6.71 -10.44
C GLN A 198 -3.87 -5.48 -10.10
N LYS A 199 -5.18 -5.52 -10.40
CA LYS A 199 -6.16 -4.46 -10.12
C LYS A 199 -5.68 -3.08 -10.54
N ARG A 200 -5.18 -2.98 -11.77
CA ARG A 200 -4.71 -1.70 -12.32
C ARG A 200 -5.85 -0.70 -12.39
N LEU A 201 -5.51 0.59 -12.26
CA LEU A 201 -6.47 1.68 -12.30
C LEU A 201 -6.95 1.92 -13.73
N ALA A 202 -8.25 2.16 -13.90
CA ALA A 202 -8.86 2.46 -15.20
C ALA A 202 -8.65 3.93 -15.61
N ILE A 203 -7.38 4.32 -15.83
CA ILE A 203 -7.02 5.68 -16.22
C ILE A 203 -7.08 5.80 -17.75
N SER A 204 -7.79 6.82 -18.25
CA SER A 204 -7.89 7.12 -19.68
C SER A 204 -6.51 7.45 -20.25
N LYS A 205 -6.14 6.85 -21.39
CA LYS A 205 -4.85 7.12 -22.04
C LYS A 205 -4.75 8.60 -22.46
N PRO A 206 -3.55 9.22 -22.37
CA PRO A 206 -3.37 10.59 -22.79
C PRO A 206 -3.55 10.73 -24.31
N LYS A 207 -4.08 11.86 -24.74
CA LYS A 207 -4.28 12.20 -26.16
C LYS A 207 -3.66 13.55 -26.45
N LEU A 208 -2.93 13.64 -27.55
CA LEU A 208 -2.43 14.91 -28.08
C LEU A 208 -3.60 15.78 -28.57
N PRO A 209 -3.42 17.10 -28.76
CA PRO A 209 -4.48 18.00 -29.24
C PRO A 209 -5.08 17.60 -30.60
N ASN A 210 -4.34 16.85 -31.41
CA ASN A 210 -4.81 16.29 -32.69
C ASN A 210 -5.59 14.96 -32.54
N GLY A 211 -5.74 14.44 -31.32
CA GLY A 211 -6.42 13.17 -31.01
C GLY A 211 -5.54 11.93 -31.11
N GLU A 212 -4.27 12.06 -31.50
CA GLU A 212 -3.33 10.94 -31.59
C GLU A 212 -2.80 10.52 -30.21
N ASP A 213 -2.35 9.27 -30.11
CA ASP A 213 -1.63 8.79 -28.93
C ASP A 213 -0.21 9.39 -28.91
N PRO A 214 0.26 9.92 -27.76
CA PRO A 214 1.60 10.47 -27.69
C PRO A 214 2.64 9.35 -27.92
N PRO A 215 3.64 9.60 -28.78
CA PRO A 215 4.64 8.58 -29.09
C PRO A 215 5.42 8.21 -27.83
N GLY A 216 5.81 6.94 -27.74
CA GLY A 216 6.67 6.44 -26.66
C GLY A 216 6.01 6.33 -25.29
N PHE A 217 4.71 6.61 -25.13
CA PHE A 217 3.98 6.39 -23.88
C PHE A 217 3.96 4.89 -23.54
N LEU A 218 4.43 4.54 -22.34
CA LEU A 218 4.51 3.18 -21.83
C LEU A 218 3.38 2.85 -20.85
N GLY A 219 2.85 3.87 -20.17
CA GLY A 219 1.79 3.71 -19.17
C GLY A 219 1.89 4.73 -18.05
N TYR A 220 0.95 4.65 -17.13
CA TYR A 220 0.99 5.42 -15.88
C TYR A 220 1.85 4.68 -14.85
N ALA A 221 2.72 5.41 -14.14
CA ALA A 221 3.64 4.84 -13.14
C ALA A 221 2.90 3.98 -12.10
N VAL A 222 1.73 4.45 -11.63
CA VAL A 222 0.86 3.71 -10.69
C VAL A 222 0.40 2.35 -11.21
N ASN A 223 0.40 2.11 -12.54
CA ASN A 223 0.01 0.85 -13.17
C ASN A 223 1.21 0.00 -13.63
N LEU A 224 2.43 0.55 -13.57
CA LEU A 224 3.68 -0.13 -13.94
C LEU A 224 4.40 -0.76 -12.74
N ILE A 225 3.92 -0.48 -11.52
CA ILE A 225 4.30 -1.24 -10.33
C ILE A 225 3.44 -2.49 -10.17
N ASN A 226 3.99 -3.50 -9.52
CA ASN A 226 3.29 -4.70 -9.12
C ASN A 226 3.21 -4.76 -7.59
N LEU A 227 2.12 -5.35 -7.09
CA LEU A 227 1.81 -5.44 -5.66
C LEU A 227 1.56 -6.89 -5.25
N ASP A 228 1.89 -7.18 -4.00
CA ASP A 228 1.56 -8.46 -3.37
C ASP A 228 0.03 -8.61 -3.32
N THR A 229 -0.47 -9.81 -3.59
CA THR A 229 -1.90 -10.13 -3.55
C THR A 229 -2.60 -9.69 -2.26
N ARG A 230 -1.89 -9.74 -1.12
CA ARG A 230 -2.38 -9.27 0.19
C ARG A 230 -2.65 -7.77 0.22
N ASN A 231 -1.95 -7.00 -0.62
CA ASN A 231 -2.02 -5.54 -0.68
C ASN A 231 -3.02 -5.02 -1.73
N LEU A 232 -3.73 -5.90 -2.44
CA LEU A 232 -4.67 -5.54 -3.51
C LEU A 232 -6.09 -5.21 -3.03
N HIS A 233 -6.44 -5.50 -1.78
CA HIS A 233 -7.78 -5.28 -1.23
C HIS A 233 -7.79 -5.28 0.28
N PHE A 234 -8.82 -4.65 0.87
CA PHE A 234 -9.09 -4.69 2.31
C PHE A 234 -7.91 -4.24 3.19
N ILE A 235 -7.11 -3.31 2.68
CA ILE A 235 -6.07 -2.65 3.47
C ILE A 235 -6.69 -1.50 4.27
N THR A 236 -7.50 -0.65 3.64
CA THR A 236 -8.25 0.40 4.35
C THR A 236 -9.57 -0.12 4.91
N ALA A 237 -10.14 0.59 5.89
CA ALA A 237 -11.44 0.25 6.46
C ALA A 237 -12.57 0.22 5.40
N ASN A 238 -12.43 1.01 4.34
CA ASN A 238 -13.38 1.06 3.22
C ASN A 238 -13.16 -0.04 2.17
N GLY A 239 -12.22 -0.96 2.39
CA GLY A 239 -11.99 -2.12 1.52
C GLY A 239 -10.98 -1.90 0.39
N HIS A 240 -10.32 -0.74 0.32
CA HIS A 240 -9.38 -0.42 -0.75
C HIS A 240 -8.00 -1.04 -0.54
N GLY A 241 -7.31 -1.33 -1.64
CA GLY A 241 -5.90 -1.75 -1.70
C GLY A 241 -4.92 -0.56 -1.78
N LEU A 242 -3.62 -0.89 -1.89
CA LEU A 242 -2.54 0.10 -1.93
C LEU A 242 -2.46 0.85 -3.26
N ARG A 243 -2.94 0.28 -4.37
CA ARG A 243 -2.79 0.91 -5.70
C ARG A 243 -3.64 2.17 -5.81
N GLU A 244 -4.91 2.07 -5.46
CA GLU A 244 -5.90 3.15 -5.50
C GLU A 244 -5.78 4.13 -4.33
N THR A 245 -4.97 3.83 -3.32
CA THR A 245 -4.71 4.71 -2.16
C THR A 245 -3.28 5.24 -2.20
N LEU A 246 -2.33 4.53 -1.59
CA LEU A 246 -0.93 4.92 -1.44
C LEU A 246 -0.29 5.30 -2.78
N PHE A 247 -0.25 4.36 -3.72
CA PHE A 247 0.53 4.56 -4.95
C PHE A 247 -0.14 5.54 -5.91
N TYR A 248 -1.46 5.66 -5.89
CA TYR A 248 -2.14 6.75 -6.58
C TYR A 248 -1.84 8.11 -5.93
N SER A 249 -1.75 8.21 -4.60
CA SER A 249 -1.34 9.47 -3.96
C SER A 249 0.12 9.83 -4.26
N LEU A 250 1.00 8.84 -4.44
CA LEU A 250 2.43 9.06 -4.71
C LEU A 250 2.71 9.38 -6.19
N PHE A 251 1.99 8.73 -7.11
CA PHE A 251 2.24 8.85 -8.54
C PHE A 251 1.14 9.59 -9.30
N SER A 252 -0.07 9.74 -8.78
CA SER A 252 -1.23 10.31 -9.50
C SER A 252 -1.33 9.73 -10.93
N CYS A 253 -1.47 10.58 -11.94
CA CYS A 253 -1.41 10.24 -13.36
C CYS A 253 0.00 10.47 -13.97
N LEU A 254 1.08 10.25 -13.20
CA LEU A 254 2.47 10.34 -13.67
C LEU A 254 2.70 9.41 -14.87
N GLN A 255 3.07 9.99 -16.01
CA GLN A 255 3.23 9.27 -17.26
C GLN A 255 4.67 8.79 -17.43
N VAL A 256 4.86 7.58 -17.96
CA VAL A 256 6.19 7.04 -18.25
C VAL A 256 6.37 6.87 -19.75
N TYR A 257 7.49 7.34 -20.26
CA TYR A 257 7.86 7.36 -21.67
C TYR A 257 9.16 6.58 -21.92
N ARG A 258 9.32 6.09 -23.15
CA ARG A 258 10.54 5.38 -23.57
C ARG A 258 11.76 6.30 -23.61
N SER A 259 11.64 7.48 -24.19
CA SER A 259 12.73 8.46 -24.30
C SER A 259 12.31 9.87 -23.93
N ARG A 260 13.28 10.71 -23.55
CA ARG A 260 13.07 12.12 -23.23
C ARG A 260 12.55 12.89 -24.44
N LYS A 261 13.00 12.53 -25.64
CA LYS A 261 12.51 13.15 -26.88
C LYS A 261 11.01 12.91 -27.05
N GLU A 262 10.57 11.67 -26.90
CA GLU A 262 9.16 11.30 -26.99
C GLU A 262 8.33 11.95 -25.87
N MET A 263 8.84 11.95 -24.64
CA MET A 263 8.22 12.64 -23.50
C MET A 263 7.99 14.13 -23.77
N LEU A 264 8.96 14.82 -24.38
CA LEU A 264 8.83 16.24 -24.71
C LEU A 264 7.80 16.52 -25.82
N LEU A 265 7.61 15.58 -26.76
CA LEU A 265 6.54 15.69 -27.75
C LEU A 265 5.14 15.57 -27.11
N ALA A 266 5.06 14.89 -25.96
CA ALA A 266 3.82 14.69 -25.23
C ALA A 266 3.49 15.80 -24.21
N LEU A 267 4.31 16.86 -24.11
CA LEU A 267 4.08 17.98 -23.18
C LEU A 267 2.64 18.51 -23.14
N PRO A 268 1.92 18.67 -24.28
CA PRO A 268 0.56 19.20 -24.25
C PRO A 268 -0.47 18.33 -23.50
N CYS A 269 -0.18 17.04 -23.28
CA CYS A 269 -1.09 16.10 -22.62
C CYS A 269 -0.55 15.55 -21.29
N ILE A 270 0.53 16.13 -20.75
CA ILE A 270 1.07 15.79 -19.42
C ILE A 270 0.41 16.70 -18.38
N THR A 271 -0.20 16.09 -17.35
CA THR A 271 -0.92 16.81 -16.27
C THR A 271 -0.16 16.79 -14.95
N ASP A 272 0.15 15.59 -14.45
CA ASP A 272 0.70 15.37 -13.10
C ASP A 272 2.22 15.08 -13.10
N GLY A 273 2.87 15.31 -14.24
CA GLY A 273 4.29 15.04 -14.46
C GLY A 273 4.55 13.88 -15.42
N ALA A 274 5.82 13.70 -15.77
CA ALA A 274 6.26 12.62 -16.65
C ALA A 274 7.72 12.20 -16.39
N LEU A 275 8.00 10.94 -16.71
CA LEU A 275 9.31 10.33 -16.66
C LEU A 275 9.67 9.72 -18.00
N SER A 276 10.95 9.63 -18.30
CA SER A 276 11.47 8.86 -19.43
C SER A 276 12.56 7.90 -18.96
N LEU A 277 12.63 6.71 -19.56
CA LEU A 277 13.58 5.67 -19.15
C LEU A 277 15.05 6.10 -19.38
N ASP A 278 15.30 6.97 -20.35
CA ASP A 278 16.60 7.61 -20.60
C ASP A 278 16.90 8.81 -19.68
N GLY A 279 15.99 9.18 -18.78
CA GLY A 279 16.29 9.97 -17.57
C GLY A 279 15.74 11.37 -17.53
N GLY A 280 14.92 11.76 -18.49
CA GLY A 280 14.16 13.00 -18.39
C GLY A 280 13.08 12.88 -17.31
N MET A 281 12.90 13.96 -16.54
CA MET A 281 11.90 14.07 -15.50
C MET A 281 11.21 15.44 -15.55
N ILE A 282 9.89 15.41 -15.48
CA ILE A 282 8.99 16.55 -15.29
C ILE A 282 8.23 16.26 -14.00
N LYS A 283 8.47 17.08 -12.97
CA LYS A 283 7.92 16.87 -11.63
C LYS A 283 6.43 17.21 -11.54
N ASP A 284 6.06 18.28 -12.23
CA ASP A 284 4.72 18.83 -12.32
C ASP A 284 4.65 19.66 -13.61
N SER A 285 3.45 20.08 -14.01
CA SER A 285 3.26 20.97 -15.15
C SER A 285 4.17 22.19 -15.08
N GLY A 286 5.08 22.32 -16.05
CA GLY A 286 6.06 23.41 -16.11
C GLY A 286 7.31 23.24 -15.23
N VAL A 287 7.43 22.18 -14.43
CA VAL A 287 8.57 21.95 -13.52
C VAL A 287 9.50 20.86 -14.08
N PHE A 288 10.55 21.29 -14.78
CA PHE A 288 11.56 20.40 -15.37
C PHE A 288 12.71 20.13 -14.41
N VAL A 289 13.15 18.88 -14.35
CA VAL A 289 14.37 18.49 -13.64
C VAL A 289 15.50 18.30 -14.65
N LEU A 290 16.57 19.07 -14.49
CA LEU A 290 17.72 19.10 -15.39
C LEU A 290 19.01 18.79 -14.61
N GLY A 291 20.02 18.27 -15.31
CA GLY A 291 21.32 17.90 -14.74
C GLY A 291 21.58 16.41 -14.81
N SER A 292 22.74 16.00 -14.29
CA SER A 292 23.11 14.58 -14.21
C SER A 292 22.23 13.86 -13.21
N ARG A 293 21.86 12.62 -13.52
CA ARG A 293 21.09 11.78 -12.60
C ARG A 293 21.84 11.57 -11.29
N LYS A 294 21.09 11.55 -10.18
CA LYS A 294 21.66 11.18 -8.89
C LYS A 294 21.68 9.67 -8.75
N ASN A 295 22.68 9.15 -8.03
CA ASN A 295 22.63 7.74 -7.66
C ASN A 295 21.49 7.55 -6.65
N VAL A 296 20.67 6.52 -6.88
CA VAL A 296 19.53 6.22 -6.02
C VAL A 296 19.97 5.21 -4.97
N GLU A 297 19.80 5.58 -3.71
CA GLU A 297 20.31 4.80 -2.59
C GLU A 297 19.37 3.67 -2.15
N VAL A 298 18.07 3.84 -2.34
CA VAL A 298 17.04 2.83 -2.05
C VAL A 298 16.10 2.75 -3.24
N LYS A 299 15.92 1.55 -3.76
CA LYS A 299 15.13 1.29 -4.97
C LYS A 299 14.04 0.25 -4.72
N PHE A 300 12.96 0.32 -5.49
CA PHE A 300 11.99 -0.78 -5.55
C PHE A 300 12.65 -2.09 -5.97
N ALA A 301 12.15 -3.20 -5.45
CA ALA A 301 12.58 -4.53 -5.86
C ALA A 301 12.31 -4.76 -7.36
N VAL A 302 13.11 -5.64 -7.98
CA VAL A 302 12.99 -5.97 -9.40
C VAL A 302 12.80 -7.47 -9.57
N THR A 303 11.71 -7.86 -10.22
CA THR A 303 11.52 -9.26 -10.62
C THR A 303 12.21 -9.52 -11.95
N SER A 304 13.22 -10.40 -11.97
CA SER A 304 13.69 -11.00 -13.20
C SER A 304 12.58 -11.90 -13.75
N GLY A 305 12.04 -11.57 -14.93
CA GLY A 305 10.94 -12.31 -15.53
C GLY A 305 11.23 -13.82 -15.62
N SER A 306 10.35 -14.65 -15.06
CA SER A 306 10.22 -16.05 -15.51
C SER A 306 9.57 -16.04 -16.90
N PRO A 307 10.04 -16.86 -17.85
CA PRO A 307 9.35 -17.03 -19.12
C PRO A 307 7.94 -17.59 -18.86
N ASP A 308 7.00 -17.19 -19.72
CA ASP A 308 5.62 -17.65 -19.79
C ASP A 308 5.43 -19.07 -19.24
N CYS A 309 4.68 -19.19 -18.14
CA CYS A 309 3.95 -20.42 -17.87
C CYS A 309 2.82 -20.51 -18.90
N THR A 310 3.16 -20.94 -20.11
CA THR A 310 2.18 -21.38 -21.10
C THR A 310 1.31 -22.45 -20.44
N CYS A 311 0.05 -22.12 -20.17
CA CYS A 311 -0.97 -23.08 -19.81
C CYS A 311 -1.02 -24.14 -20.92
N LYS A 312 -0.45 -25.33 -20.66
CA LYS A 312 -0.76 -26.52 -21.45
C LYS A 312 -2.19 -26.91 -21.15
N LEU A 313 -3.11 -26.40 -21.96
CA LEU A 313 -4.40 -27.02 -22.24
C LEU A 313 -4.16 -28.51 -22.52
N HIS A 314 -4.50 -29.36 -21.57
CA HIS A 314 -4.66 -30.78 -21.86
C HIS A 314 -6.03 -30.96 -22.48
N SER A 315 -6.03 -31.10 -23.81
CA SER A 315 -7.10 -31.76 -24.53
C SER A 315 -6.83 -33.26 -24.46
N ASN A 316 -7.73 -34.00 -23.82
CA ASN A 316 -8.32 -35.27 -24.25
C ASN A 316 -9.23 -35.80 -23.14
#